data_AF-A0AAN7DFL8-F1
#
_entry.id   AF-A0AAN7DFL8-F1
#
_cell.length_a   1.000
_cell.length_b   1.000
_cell.length_c   1.000
_cell.angle_alpha   90.00
_cell.angle_beta   90.00
_cell.angle_gamma   90.00
#
_symmetry.space_group_name_H-M   'P 1'
#
loop_
_entity.id
_entity.type
_entity.pdbx_description
1 polymer ?
#
loop_
_entity_poly.entity_id
_entity_poly.type
_entity_poly.pdbx_seq_one_letter_code
_entity_poly.pdbx_strand_id
1 'polypeptide(L)'
;MPPQPQALRSNSVNPSNLVELQVLTKIVNQLQGNNDMKGSIPYLAKIVQIVANQRLERPSPTATEESKQRYYQQLNELSKVQADAYAQLADAYFQTQQFITCESNLNLSVKIWERLLKHDAASTDTITPRLKAAYKQLGEAYEAMGKTQLAQHMATRLDRLSSD
;
A
#
# COMPACT_ATOMS: atom_id res chain seq x y z
N MET A 1 -42.70 -5.36 13.04
CA MET A 1 -41.57 -5.04 12.12
C MET A 1 -40.29 -5.49 12.80
N PRO A 2 -39.40 -6.27 12.14
CA PRO A 2 -38.09 -6.56 12.73
C PRO A 2 -37.23 -5.30 12.73
N PRO A 3 -36.35 -5.09 13.73
CA PRO A 3 -35.43 -3.97 13.75
C PRO A 3 -34.42 -4.11 12.60
N GLN A 4 -34.28 -3.07 11.78
CA GLN A 4 -33.21 -2.99 10.79
C GLN A 4 -31.86 -2.91 11.52
N PRO A 5 -30.83 -3.68 11.11
CA PRO A 5 -29.51 -3.57 11.69
C PRO A 5 -28.99 -2.14 11.48
N GLN A 6 -28.67 -1.46 12.58
CA GLN A 6 -28.03 -0.15 12.54
C GLN A 6 -26.66 -0.32 11.87
N ALA A 7 -26.57 0.07 10.60
CA ALA A 7 -25.29 0.18 9.91
C ALA A 7 -24.52 1.34 10.56
N LEU A 8 -23.64 1.02 11.52
CA LEU A 8 -22.65 1.93 12.06
C LEU A 8 -21.64 2.25 10.94
N ARG A 9 -22.02 3.17 10.06
CA ARG A 9 -21.12 3.80 9.10
C ARG A 9 -20.23 4.76 9.88
N SER A 10 -19.16 4.23 10.49
CA SER A 10 -18.12 5.07 11.07
C SER A 10 -17.34 5.71 9.92
N ASN A 11 -17.59 7.01 9.71
CA ASN A 11 -17.18 7.78 8.53
C ASN A 11 -15.94 8.67 8.76
N SER A 12 -15.25 8.49 9.88
CA SER A 12 -13.94 9.07 10.19
C SER A 12 -12.88 7.96 10.31
N VAL A 13 -11.60 8.33 10.40
CA VAL A 13 -10.55 7.39 10.82
C VAL A 13 -10.96 6.83 12.17
N ASN A 14 -11.37 5.56 12.20
CA ASN A 14 -11.87 4.93 13.42
C ASN A 14 -10.72 4.91 14.44
N PRO A 15 -10.83 5.56 15.60
CA PRO A 15 -9.76 5.59 16.59
C PRO A 15 -9.36 4.19 17.04
N SER A 16 -10.31 3.23 17.03
CA SER A 16 -10.00 1.82 17.27
C SER A 16 -9.10 1.22 16.20
N ASN A 17 -9.27 1.59 14.93
CA ASN A 17 -8.38 1.15 13.85
C ASN A 17 -6.96 1.71 14.03
N LEU A 18 -6.81 2.94 14.56
CA LEU A 18 -5.48 3.50 14.83
C LEU A 18 -4.75 2.74 15.93
N VAL A 19 -5.44 2.42 17.03
CA VAL A 19 -4.89 1.60 18.11
C VAL A 19 -4.57 0.19 17.60
N GLU A 20 -5.48 -0.40 16.81
CA GLU A 20 -5.27 -1.72 16.19
C GLU A 20 -4.03 -1.72 15.29
N LEU A 21 -3.89 -0.73 14.40
CA LEU A 21 -2.71 -0.57 13.54
C LEU A 21 -1.42 -0.45 14.35
N GLN A 22 -1.41 0.35 15.43
CA GLN A 22 -0.23 0.47 16.29
C GLN A 22 0.17 -0.87 16.94
N VAL A 23 -0.81 -1.64 17.43
CA VAL A 23 -0.55 -2.96 18.03
C VAL A 23 -0.05 -3.93 16.96
N LEU A 24 -0.70 -4.00 15.80
CA LEU A 24 -0.29 -4.87 14.69
C LEU A 24 1.12 -4.54 14.20
N THR A 25 1.46 -3.26 14.03
CA THR A 25 2.81 -2.84 13.62
C THR A 25 3.87 -3.26 14.65
N LYS A 26 3.59 -3.16 15.95
CA LYS A 26 4.51 -3.63 16.99
C LYS A 26 4.74 -5.14 16.90
N ILE A 27 3.67 -5.91 16.70
CA ILE A 27 3.75 -7.38 16.56
C ILE A 27 4.58 -7.74 15.32
N VAL A 28 4.32 -7.10 14.17
CA VAL A 28 5.09 -7.30 12.94
C VAL A 28 6.57 -7.03 13.19
N ASN A 29 6.92 -5.86 13.76
CA ASN A 29 8.31 -5.50 14.02
C ASN A 29 9.00 -6.50 14.94
N GLN A 30 8.30 -7.00 15.97
CA GLN A 30 8.84 -8.01 16.88
C GLN A 30 9.10 -9.33 16.15
N LEU A 31 8.15 -9.82 15.36
CA LEU A 31 8.27 -11.08 14.62
C LEU A 31 9.39 -11.00 13.57
N GLN A 32 9.43 -9.91 12.80
CA GLN A 32 10.46 -9.70 11.79
C GLN A 32 11.84 -9.49 12.42
N GLY A 33 11.93 -8.82 13.58
CA GLY A 33 13.16 -8.71 14.37
C GLY A 33 13.67 -10.06 14.87
N ASN A 34 12.78 -11.03 15.06
CA ASN A 34 13.10 -12.42 15.39
C ASN A 34 13.26 -13.32 14.15
N ASN A 35 13.35 -12.72 12.96
CA ASN A 35 13.43 -13.40 11.66
C ASN A 35 12.22 -14.32 11.34
N ASP A 36 11.08 -14.10 12.00
CA ASP A 36 9.83 -14.81 11.74
C ASP A 36 8.95 -14.05 10.74
N MET A 37 9.38 -14.04 9.48
CA MET A 37 8.63 -13.42 8.39
C MET A 37 7.27 -14.09 8.19
N LYS A 38 7.22 -15.42 8.29
CA LYS A 38 5.99 -16.21 8.09
C LYS A 38 4.93 -15.88 9.14
N GLY A 39 5.33 -15.77 10.41
CA GLY A 39 4.46 -15.36 11.51
C GLY A 39 3.94 -13.92 11.35
N SER A 40 4.70 -13.03 10.70
CA SER A 40 4.28 -11.64 10.48
C SER A 40 3.17 -11.45 9.44
N ILE A 41 3.07 -12.37 8.46
CA ILE A 41 2.11 -12.30 7.33
C ILE A 41 0.66 -12.05 7.75
N PRO A 42 0.04 -12.79 8.69
CA PRO A 42 -1.36 -12.54 9.07
C PRO A 42 -1.58 -11.13 9.63
N TYR A 43 -0.61 -10.57 10.34
CA TYR A 43 -0.69 -9.22 10.90
C TYR A 43 -0.51 -8.15 9.81
N LEU A 44 0.42 -8.37 8.87
CA LEU A 44 0.56 -7.52 7.68
C LEU A 44 -0.71 -7.54 6.81
N ALA A 45 -1.31 -8.72 6.60
CA ALA A 45 -2.57 -8.85 5.88
C ALA A 45 -3.71 -8.10 6.58
N LYS A 46 -3.74 -8.11 7.91
CA LYS A 46 -4.70 -7.34 8.69
C LYS A 46 -4.47 -5.83 8.58
N ILE A 47 -3.22 -5.37 8.61
CA ILE A 47 -2.86 -3.96 8.37
C ILE A 47 -3.37 -3.55 6.98
N VAL A 48 -3.05 -4.32 5.93
CA VAL A 48 -3.52 -4.06 4.57
C VAL A 48 -5.05 -3.98 4.53
N GLN A 49 -5.76 -4.91 5.18
CA GLN A 49 -7.22 -4.89 5.25
C GLN A 49 -7.77 -3.59 5.87
N ILE A 50 -7.18 -3.14 6.98
CA ILE A 50 -7.63 -1.92 7.68
C ILE A 50 -7.39 -0.69 6.79
N VAL A 51 -6.16 -0.53 6.28
CA VAL A 51 -5.77 0.65 5.50
C VAL A 51 -6.50 0.69 4.15
N ALA A 52 -6.66 -0.45 3.47
CA ALA A 52 -7.37 -0.54 2.19
C ALA A 52 -8.87 -0.21 2.32
N ASN A 53 -9.47 -0.52 3.47
CA ASN A 53 -10.88 -0.23 3.75
C ASN A 53 -11.11 1.16 4.34
N GLN A 54 -10.05 1.90 4.69
CA GLN A 54 -10.18 3.26 5.17
C GLN A 54 -10.80 4.15 4.09
N ARG A 55 -11.87 4.86 4.47
CA ARG A 55 -12.53 5.85 3.62
C ARG A 55 -12.35 7.23 4.21
N LEU A 56 -12.18 8.21 3.34
CA LEU A 56 -12.21 9.63 3.68
C LEU A 56 -13.55 10.20 3.24
N GLU A 57 -14.06 11.14 4.02
CA GLU A 57 -15.31 11.84 3.70
C GLU A 57 -15.09 12.75 2.50
N ARG A 58 -15.92 12.59 1.46
CA ARG A 58 -15.84 13.45 0.29
C ARG A 58 -16.37 14.84 0.64
N PRO A 59 -15.65 15.92 0.27
CA PRO A 59 -16.12 17.27 0.50
C PRO A 59 -17.45 17.49 -0.24
N SER A 60 -18.36 18.25 0.38
CA SER A 60 -19.59 18.71 -0.26
C SER A 60 -19.28 19.43 -1.58
N PRO A 61 -20.15 19.37 -2.61
CA PRO A 61 -20.00 20.20 -3.82
C PRO A 61 -19.88 21.69 -3.51
N THR A 62 -20.49 22.14 -2.41
CA THR A 62 -20.46 23.52 -1.91
C THR A 62 -19.30 23.82 -0.96
N ALA A 63 -18.43 22.84 -0.68
CA ALA A 63 -17.28 23.03 0.20
C ALA A 63 -16.28 24.03 -0.41
N THR A 64 -15.55 24.72 0.47
CA THR A 64 -14.48 25.65 0.07
C THR A 64 -13.36 24.92 -0.67
N GLU A 65 -12.66 25.63 -1.55
CA GLU A 65 -11.49 25.07 -2.27
C GLU A 65 -10.41 24.58 -1.31
N GLU A 66 -10.21 25.27 -0.18
CA GLU A 66 -9.30 24.81 0.88
C GLU A 66 -9.71 23.45 1.46
N SER A 67 -11.01 23.23 1.68
CA SER A 67 -11.52 21.95 2.19
C SER A 67 -11.33 20.84 1.16
N LYS A 68 -11.55 21.13 -0.13
CA LYS A 68 -11.29 20.19 -1.23
C LYS A 68 -9.81 19.85 -1.33
N GLN A 69 -8.93 20.86 -1.22
CA GLN A 69 -7.48 20.67 -1.26
C GLN A 69 -7.00 19.79 -0.10
N ARG A 70 -7.45 20.06 1.13
CA ARG A 70 -7.13 19.23 2.30
C ARG A 70 -7.59 17.78 2.12
N TYR A 71 -8.77 17.56 1.56
CA TYR A 71 -9.26 16.22 1.25
C TYR A 71 -8.33 15.49 0.28
N TYR A 72 -7.91 16.12 -0.82
CA TYR A 72 -7.01 15.48 -1.79
C TYR A 72 -5.62 15.22 -1.21
N GLN A 73 -5.09 16.11 -0.36
CA GLN A 73 -3.86 15.87 0.38
C GLN A 73 -3.98 14.63 1.28
N GLN A 74 -5.05 14.53 2.07
CA GLN A 74 -5.30 13.35 2.91
C GLN A 74 -5.48 12.08 2.09
N LEU A 75 -6.12 12.16 0.92
CA LEU A 75 -6.31 11.03 0.02
C LEU A 75 -4.97 10.55 -0.55
N ASN A 76 -4.08 11.47 -0.91
CA ASN A 76 -2.73 11.13 -1.35
C ASN A 76 -1.94 10.45 -0.24
N GLU A 77 -1.96 11.00 0.99
CA GLU A 77 -1.29 10.39 2.14
C GLU A 77 -1.84 9.00 2.46
N LEU A 78 -3.17 8.81 2.45
CA LEU A 78 -3.76 7.49 2.63
C LEU A 78 -3.31 6.52 1.54
N SER A 79 -3.23 6.98 0.28
CA SER A 79 -2.75 6.16 -0.84
C SER A 79 -1.29 5.75 -0.65
N LYS A 80 -0.43 6.65 -0.14
CA LYS A 80 0.97 6.33 0.20
C LYS A 80 1.05 5.22 1.24
N VAL A 81 0.26 5.33 2.32
CA VAL A 81 0.19 4.31 3.38
C VAL A 81 -0.35 2.98 2.84
N GLN A 82 -1.35 2.99 1.96
CA GLN A 82 -1.86 1.78 1.32
C GLN A 82 -0.78 1.08 0.49
N ALA A 83 -0.05 1.85 -0.33
CA ALA A 83 0.98 1.32 -1.19
C ALA A 83 2.15 0.71 -0.39
N ASP A 84 2.55 1.35 0.71
CA ASP A 84 3.52 0.78 1.65
C ASP A 84 3.06 -0.52 2.28
N ALA A 85 1.81 -0.57 2.75
CA ALA A 85 1.28 -1.76 3.39
C ALA A 85 1.27 -2.96 2.42
N TYR A 86 0.89 -2.73 1.16
CA TYR A 86 0.98 -3.75 0.11
C TYR A 86 2.42 -4.17 -0.17
N ALA A 87 3.37 -3.24 -0.23
CA ALA A 87 4.78 -3.55 -0.47
C ALA A 87 5.38 -4.38 0.69
N GLN A 88 5.10 -4.01 1.94
CA GLN A 88 5.57 -4.75 3.12
C GLN A 88 4.99 -6.17 3.17
N LEU A 89 3.70 -6.32 2.87
CA LEU A 89 3.08 -7.64 2.79
C LEU A 89 3.69 -8.48 1.66
N ALA A 90 3.97 -7.86 0.51
CA ALA A 90 4.61 -8.54 -0.60
C ALA A 90 6.04 -8.99 -0.27
N ASP A 91 6.80 -8.17 0.48
CA ASP A 91 8.13 -8.54 0.96
C ASP A 91 8.10 -9.77 1.86
N ALA A 92 7.18 -9.83 2.83
CA ALA A 92 7.01 -11.03 3.65
C ALA A 92 6.65 -12.27 2.82
N TYR A 93 5.82 -12.12 1.78
CA TYR A 93 5.54 -13.22 0.85
C TYR A 93 6.75 -13.61 0.00
N PHE A 94 7.55 -12.64 -0.46
CA PHE A 94 8.76 -12.89 -1.23
C PHE A 94 9.78 -13.69 -0.40
N GLN A 95 10.06 -13.25 0.83
CA GLN A 95 11.00 -13.92 1.73
C GLN A 95 10.55 -15.34 2.11
N THR A 96 9.23 -15.59 2.09
CA THR A 96 8.66 -16.93 2.31
C THR A 96 8.42 -17.71 1.01
N GLN A 97 8.95 -17.24 -0.12
CA GLN A 97 8.89 -17.87 -1.45
C GLN A 97 7.47 -18.04 -2.01
N GLN A 98 6.51 -17.25 -1.53
CA GLN A 98 5.13 -17.22 -2.02
C GLN A 98 4.98 -16.19 -3.16
N PHE A 99 5.67 -16.46 -4.28
CA PHE A 99 5.86 -15.47 -5.36
C PHE A 99 4.57 -15.00 -6.04
N ILE A 100 3.55 -15.86 -6.17
CA ILE A 100 2.26 -15.48 -6.78
C ILE A 100 1.54 -14.42 -5.92
N THR A 101 1.53 -14.61 -4.60
CA THR A 101 0.89 -13.67 -3.68
C THR A 101 1.71 -12.39 -3.52
N CYS A 102 3.05 -12.50 -3.57
CA CYS A 102 3.95 -11.35 -3.67
C CYS A 102 3.64 -10.50 -4.92
N GLU A 103 3.59 -11.11 -6.11
CA GLU A 103 3.25 -10.43 -7.37
C GLU A 103 1.92 -9.67 -7.28
N SER A 104 0.88 -10.30 -6.73
CA SER A 104 -0.44 -9.69 -6.59
C SER A 104 -0.39 -8.40 -5.74
N ASN A 105 0.31 -8.45 -4.60
CA ASN A 105 0.43 -7.29 -3.71
C ASN A 105 1.34 -6.19 -4.29
N LEU A 106 2.46 -6.55 -4.90
CA LEU A 106 3.35 -5.58 -5.56
C LEU A 106 2.66 -4.85 -6.70
N ASN A 107 1.86 -5.54 -7.52
CA ASN A 107 1.09 -4.90 -8.59
C ASN A 107 0.11 -3.84 -8.05
N LEU A 108 -0.51 -4.08 -6.89
CA LEU A 108 -1.36 -3.08 -6.23
C LEU A 108 -0.54 -1.88 -5.74
N SER A 109 0.59 -2.12 -5.08
CA SER A 109 1.51 -1.07 -4.62
C SER A 109 2.00 -0.19 -5.78
N VAL A 110 2.54 -0.81 -6.82
CA VAL A 110 3.05 -0.15 -8.05
C VAL A 110 1.96 0.71 -8.69
N LYS A 111 0.74 0.17 -8.87
CA LYS A 111 -0.37 0.92 -9.47
C LYS A 111 -0.73 2.17 -8.67
N ILE A 112 -0.64 2.12 -7.34
CA ILE A 112 -0.90 3.28 -6.49
C ILE A 112 0.24 4.30 -6.62
N TRP A 113 1.49 3.86 -6.55
CA TRP A 113 2.66 4.72 -6.70
C TRP A 113 2.70 5.44 -8.05
N GLU A 114 2.41 4.74 -9.14
CA GLU A 114 2.32 5.34 -10.47
C GLU A 114 1.22 6.40 -10.58
N ARG A 115 0.07 6.14 -9.94
CA ARG A 115 -1.03 7.12 -9.91
C ARG A 115 -0.60 8.35 -9.10
N LEU A 116 0.03 8.16 -7.95
CA LEU A 116 0.52 9.24 -7.11
C LEU A 116 1.56 10.08 -7.84
N LEU A 117 2.52 9.47 -8.53
CA LEU A 117 3.54 10.19 -9.28
C LEU A 117 2.94 11.13 -10.34
N LYS A 118 1.83 10.72 -10.98
CA LYS A 118 1.14 11.53 -11.99
C LYS A 118 0.36 12.71 -11.41
N HIS A 119 -0.09 12.64 -10.16
CA HIS A 119 -1.00 13.62 -9.57
C HIS A 119 -0.40 14.43 -8.42
N ASP A 120 0.70 13.97 -7.84
CA ASP A 120 1.37 14.56 -6.67
C ASP A 120 2.86 14.77 -7.00
N ALA A 121 3.12 15.60 -8.00
CA ALA A 121 4.48 15.92 -8.45
C ALA A 121 5.34 16.57 -7.33
N ALA A 122 4.71 17.19 -6.35
CA ALA A 122 5.38 17.76 -5.18
C ALA A 122 6.01 16.69 -4.27
N SER A 123 5.53 15.44 -4.34
CA SER A 123 6.01 14.32 -3.54
C SER A 123 6.93 13.36 -4.32
N THR A 124 7.42 13.77 -5.49
CA THR A 124 8.26 12.94 -6.38
C THR A 124 9.45 12.32 -5.65
N ASP A 125 10.14 13.09 -4.81
CA ASP A 125 11.31 12.63 -4.05
C ASP A 125 11.00 11.48 -3.09
N THR A 126 9.75 11.37 -2.63
CA THR A 126 9.30 10.27 -1.76
C THR A 126 8.72 9.10 -2.54
N ILE A 127 8.05 9.38 -3.67
CA ILE A 127 7.35 8.37 -4.48
C ILE A 127 8.35 7.59 -5.34
N THR A 128 9.25 8.30 -6.02
CA THR A 128 10.25 7.71 -6.93
C THR A 128 11.07 6.59 -6.29
N PRO A 129 11.72 6.75 -5.12
CA PRO A 129 12.51 5.67 -4.53
C PRO A 129 11.66 4.44 -4.18
N ARG A 130 10.42 4.63 -3.72
CA ARG A 130 9.51 3.53 -3.39
C ARG A 130 9.02 2.79 -4.63
N LEU A 131 8.73 3.53 -5.70
CA LEU A 131 8.36 2.93 -6.99
C LEU A 131 9.53 2.15 -7.60
N LYS A 132 10.77 2.66 -7.50
CA LYS A 132 11.98 1.94 -7.92
C LYS A 132 12.15 0.63 -7.15
N ALA A 133 12.00 0.66 -5.82
CA ALA A 133 12.08 -0.53 -4.99
C ALA A 133 11.01 -1.56 -5.38
N ALA A 134 9.77 -1.12 -5.60
CA ALA A 134 8.68 -2.00 -6.00
C ALA A 134 8.90 -2.62 -7.39
N TYR A 135 9.42 -1.88 -8.38
CA TYR A 135 9.78 -2.44 -9.68
C TYR A 135 10.90 -3.47 -9.59
N LYS A 136 11.94 -3.19 -8.81
CA LYS A 136 13.05 -4.11 -8.60
C LYS A 136 12.55 -5.43 -8.01
N GLN A 137 11.79 -5.35 -6.91
CA GLN A 137 11.26 -6.53 -6.23
C GLN A 137 10.28 -7.33 -7.11
N LEU A 138 9.48 -6.64 -7.92
CA LEU A 138 8.57 -7.29 -8.87
C LEU A 138 9.35 -8.01 -9.99
N GLY A 139 10.47 -7.42 -10.44
CA GLY A 139 11.43 -8.05 -11.34
C GLY A 139 12.02 -9.34 -10.76
N GLU A 140 12.51 -9.28 -9.52
CA GLU A 140 13.06 -10.44 -8.79
C GLU A 140 12.00 -11.55 -8.62
N ALA A 141 10.76 -11.18 -8.29
CA ALA A 141 9.65 -12.13 -8.19
C ALA A 141 9.33 -12.78 -9.54
N TYR A 142 9.41 -12.02 -10.65
CA TYR A 142 9.22 -12.55 -12.00
C TYR A 142 10.33 -13.51 -12.42
N GLU A 143 11.57 -13.19 -12.11
CA GLU A 143 12.71 -14.09 -12.36
C GLU A 143 12.56 -15.40 -11.58
N ALA A 144 12.20 -15.33 -10.29
CA ALA A 144 11.96 -16.50 -9.45
C ALA A 144 10.82 -17.39 -9.98
N MET A 145 9.85 -16.81 -10.70
CA MET A 145 8.76 -17.54 -11.37
C MET A 145 9.07 -17.96 -12.82
N GLY A 146 10.26 -17.63 -13.35
CA GLY A 146 10.62 -17.90 -14.75
C GLY A 146 9.93 -17.00 -15.78
N LYS A 147 9.32 -15.88 -15.36
CA LYS A 147 8.60 -14.91 -16.20
C LYS A 147 9.55 -13.84 -16.76
N THR A 148 10.55 -14.26 -17.53
CA THR A 148 11.69 -13.40 -17.98
C THR A 148 11.27 -12.15 -18.75
N GLN A 149 10.26 -12.24 -19.63
CA GLN A 149 9.76 -11.08 -20.38
C GLN A 149 9.16 -10.00 -19.45
N LEU A 150 8.47 -10.42 -18.39
CA LEU A 150 7.88 -9.49 -17.41
C LEU A 150 8.96 -8.87 -16.51
N ALA A 151 9.99 -9.65 -16.15
CA ALA A 151 11.16 -9.11 -15.44
C ALA A 151 11.88 -8.03 -16.26
N GLN A 152 12.13 -8.28 -17.54
CA GLN A 152 12.74 -7.31 -18.45
C GLN A 152 11.88 -6.05 -18.62
N HIS A 153 10.56 -6.22 -18.67
CA HIS A 153 9.64 -5.10 -18.70
C HIS A 153 9.77 -4.24 -17.42
N MET A 154 9.88 -4.84 -16.24
CA MET A 154 10.11 -4.09 -14.99
C MET A 154 11.45 -3.37 -14.97
N ALA A 155 12.53 -4.01 -15.44
CA ALA A 155 13.84 -3.38 -15.57
C ALA A 155 13.78 -2.14 -16.49
N THR A 156 13.11 -2.25 -17.64
CA THR A 156 12.93 -1.12 -18.56
C THR A 156 12.19 0.06 -17.90
N ARG A 157 11.19 -0.23 -17.06
CA ARG A 157 10.45 0.81 -16.31
C ARG A 157 11.29 1.45 -15.23
N LEU A 158 12.13 0.66 -14.56
CA LEU A 158 13.09 1.14 -13.56
C LEU A 158 14.14 2.08 -14.17
N ASP A 159 14.66 1.73 -15.36
CA ASP A 159 15.65 2.53 -16.08
C ASP A 159 15.08 3.88 -16.52
N ARG A 160 13.86 3.88 -17.07
CA ARG A 160 13.15 5.13 -17.43
C ARG A 160 13.01 6.05 -16.22
N LEU A 161 12.59 5.51 -15.07
CA LEU A 161 12.42 6.26 -13.83
C LEU A 161 13.75 6.72 -13.20
N SER A 162 14.89 6.20 -13.66
CA SER A 162 16.22 6.60 -13.19
C SER A 162 16.95 7.54 -14.15
N SER A 163 16.37 7.78 -15.32
CA SER A 163 16.90 8.67 -16.35
C SER A 163 16.25 10.06 -16.32
N ASP A 164 15.20 10.23 -15.51
CA ASP A 164 14.52 11.50 -15.18
C ASP A 164 15.08 12.08 -13.87
#